data_AF-A0A957DS89-F1
#
_entry.id   AF-A0A957DS89-F1
#
_cell.length_a   1.000
_cell.length_b   1.000
_cell.length_c   1.000
_cell.angle_alpha   90.00
_cell.angle_beta   90.00
_cell.angle_gamma   90.00
#
_symmetry.space_group_name_H-M   'P 1'
#
loop_
_entity.id
_entity.type
_entity.pdbx_description
1 polymer ?
#
loop_
_entity_poly.entity_id
_entity_poly.type
_entity_poly.pdbx_seq_one_letter_code
_entity_poly.pdbx_strand_id
1 'polypeptide(L)'
;MAKNPKRWVYNPQKASSSKPSESVKAEVETKANELIESFLKPTFIKPPPEDDRFNYLVDITSKWYRNYFYFCSRYCSPGPNAISPYFDDKFARLEYAGIDSYNLAYMRYTGKWQELYFGLSLEECLKAIQSEPFFHP
;
A
#
# COMPACT_ATOMS: atom_id res chain seq x y z
N MET A 1 31.65 1.78 -27.52
CA MET A 1 30.24 2.00 -27.15
C MET A 1 30.01 3.48 -26.93
N ALA A 2 29.12 4.11 -27.70
CA ALA A 2 28.84 5.54 -27.58
C ALA A 2 28.12 5.84 -26.26
N LYS A 3 28.62 6.81 -25.49
CA LYS A 3 27.99 7.25 -24.24
C LYS A 3 26.69 7.97 -24.56
N ASN A 4 25.58 7.56 -23.95
CA ASN A 4 24.31 8.26 -24.10
C ASN A 4 24.46 9.73 -23.64
N PRO A 5 23.94 10.70 -24.42
CA PRO A 5 24.01 12.11 -24.05
C PRO A 5 23.17 12.35 -22.80
N LYS A 6 23.75 13.02 -21.80
CA LYS A 6 23.04 13.45 -20.59
C LYS A 6 21.97 14.47 -21.00
N ARG A 7 20.70 14.13 -20.77
CA ARG A 7 19.57 15.04 -20.97
C ARG A 7 19.09 15.52 -19.62
N TRP A 8 18.81 16.81 -19.52
CA TRP A 8 18.08 17.37 -18.40
C TRP A 8 16.62 16.95 -18.54
N VAL A 9 16.10 16.25 -17.54
CA VAL A 9 14.68 15.92 -17.44
C VAL A 9 14.10 16.87 -16.42
N TYR A 10 13.01 17.55 -16.79
CA TYR A 10 12.23 18.34 -15.84
C TYR A 10 11.70 17.40 -14.76
N ASN A 11 12.21 17.56 -13.54
CA ASN A 11 11.75 16.84 -12.35
C ASN A 11 11.23 17.89 -11.36
N PRO A 12 9.93 18.25 -11.42
CA PRO A 12 9.38 19.24 -10.51
C PRO A 12 9.62 18.76 -9.08
N GLN A 13 10.18 19.61 -8.23
CA GLN A 13 10.27 19.31 -6.80
C GLN A 13 8.84 19.13 -6.29
N LYS A 14 8.57 17.93 -5.76
CA LYS A 14 7.32 17.62 -5.07
C LYS A 14 7.12 18.71 -4.03
N ALA A 15 6.02 19.48 -4.15
CA ALA A 15 5.67 20.49 -3.16
C ALA A 15 5.73 19.81 -1.79
N SER A 16 6.41 20.42 -0.82
CA SER A 16 6.50 19.84 0.52
C SER A 16 5.08 19.67 1.04
N SER A 17 4.55 18.44 1.01
CA SER A 17 3.20 18.16 1.48
C SER A 17 3.15 18.66 2.92
N SER A 18 2.23 19.59 3.21
CA SER A 18 1.89 19.90 4.59
C SER A 18 1.64 18.57 5.32
N LYS A 19 2.14 18.42 6.54
CA LYS A 19 1.85 17.19 7.29
C LYS A 19 0.32 17.09 7.45
N PRO A 20 -0.28 15.90 7.27
CA PRO A 20 -1.72 15.74 7.49
C PRO A 20 -2.03 16.09 8.95
N SER A 21 -3.13 16.81 9.17
CA SER A 21 -3.66 17.03 10.51
C SER A 21 -4.13 15.71 11.12
N GLU A 22 -4.28 15.68 12.45
CA GLU A 22 -4.81 14.48 13.12
C GLU A 22 -6.24 14.15 12.68
N SER A 23 -7.06 15.15 12.35
CA SER A 23 -8.39 14.92 11.79
C SER A 23 -8.35 14.18 10.44
N VAL A 24 -7.43 14.58 9.54
CA VAL A 24 -7.24 13.91 8.25
C VAL A 24 -6.75 12.49 8.46
N LYS A 25 -5.80 12.28 9.36
CA LYS A 25 -5.30 10.93 9.66
C LYS A 25 -6.41 10.00 10.15
N ALA A 26 -7.24 10.49 11.07
CA ALA A 26 -8.36 9.73 11.63
C ALA A 26 -9.43 9.41 10.57
N GLU A 27 -9.73 10.36 9.67
CA GLU A 27 -10.67 10.11 8.56
C GLU A 27 -10.15 9.01 7.62
N VAL A 28 -8.89 9.13 7.17
CA VAL A 28 -8.27 8.13 6.29
C VAL A 28 -8.25 6.76 6.95
N GLU A 29 -7.86 6.69 8.22
CA GLU A 29 -7.82 5.44 8.96
C GLU A 29 -9.20 4.81 9.11
N THR A 30 -10.22 5.61 9.41
CA THR A 30 -11.61 5.13 9.52
C THR A 30 -12.09 4.53 8.20
N LYS A 31 -12.01 5.27 7.09
CA LYS A 31 -12.47 4.80 5.78
C LYS A 31 -11.65 3.62 5.26
N ALA A 32 -10.34 3.60 5.52
CA ALA A 32 -9.49 2.48 5.15
C ALA A 32 -9.83 1.21 5.94
N ASN A 33 -10.10 1.34 7.24
CA ASN A 33 -10.48 0.20 8.08
C ASN A 33 -11.86 -0.34 7.67
N GLU A 34 -12.81 0.53 7.30
CA GLU A 34 -14.08 0.12 6.71
C GLU A 34 -13.86 -0.70 5.42
N LEU A 35 -12.99 -0.25 4.51
CA LEU A 35 -12.64 -1.01 3.29
C LEU A 35 -11.97 -2.35 3.62
N ILE A 36 -11.07 -2.37 4.60
CA ILE A 36 -10.36 -3.58 5.04
C ILE A 36 -11.35 -4.63 5.53
N GLU A 37 -12.23 -4.28 6.45
CA GLU A 37 -13.16 -5.21 7.07
C GLU A 37 -14.30 -5.60 6.12
N SER A 38 -14.81 -4.67 5.32
CA SER A 38 -15.96 -4.93 4.43
C SER A 38 -15.59 -5.69 3.15
N PHE A 39 -14.38 -5.49 2.62
CA PHE A 39 -13.99 -6.02 1.32
C PHE A 39 -12.67 -6.79 1.33
N LEU A 40 -11.58 -6.19 1.82
CA LEU A 40 -10.25 -6.79 1.63
C LEU A 40 -10.11 -8.12 2.40
N LYS A 41 -10.47 -8.13 3.69
CA LYS A 41 -10.37 -9.36 4.50
C LYS A 41 -11.29 -10.47 3.97
N PRO A 42 -12.60 -10.25 3.74
CA PRO A 42 -13.49 -11.29 3.22
C PRO A 42 -13.09 -11.82 1.84
N THR A 43 -12.47 -10.98 1.00
CA THR A 43 -12.12 -11.35 -0.38
C THR A 43 -10.79 -12.11 -0.48
N PHE A 44 -9.78 -11.68 0.27
CA PHE A 44 -8.41 -12.16 0.09
C PHE A 44 -7.93 -13.14 1.16
N ILE A 45 -8.46 -13.08 2.38
CA ILE A 45 -8.08 -14.02 3.44
C ILE A 45 -8.83 -15.33 3.22
N LYS A 46 -8.05 -16.38 2.97
CA LYS A 46 -8.55 -17.75 2.75
C LYS A 46 -8.23 -18.60 3.98
N PRO A 47 -8.99 -19.69 4.22
CA PRO A 47 -8.62 -20.64 5.25
C PRO A 47 -7.19 -21.16 5.02
N PRO A 48 -6.47 -21.53 6.10
CA PRO A 48 -5.13 -22.09 6.00
C PRO A 48 -5.11 -23.26 5.01
N PRO A 49 -4.12 -23.32 4.10
CA PRO A 49 -3.96 -24.46 3.22
C PRO A 49 -3.63 -25.72 4.03
N GLU A 50 -4.01 -26.89 3.51
CA GLU A 50 -3.64 -28.19 4.09
C GLU A 50 -2.13 -28.45 4.01
N ASP A 51 -1.46 -27.76 3.07
CA ASP A 51 -0.04 -27.88 2.77
C ASP A 51 0.74 -26.71 3.39
N ASP A 52 1.67 -27.02 4.27
CA ASP A 52 2.52 -26.08 5.02
C ASP A 52 3.77 -25.64 4.24
N ARG A 53 3.85 -25.94 2.94
CA ARG A 53 5.00 -25.55 2.11
C ARG A 53 5.02 -24.07 1.71
N PHE A 54 3.88 -23.39 1.68
CA PHE A 54 3.77 -22.02 1.17
C PHE A 54 3.23 -21.03 2.20
N ASN A 55 3.64 -19.76 2.06
CA ASN A 55 3.13 -18.68 2.88
C ASN A 55 1.68 -18.36 2.49
N TYR A 56 0.85 -18.02 3.47
CA TYR A 56 -0.55 -17.65 3.22
C TYR A 56 -0.94 -16.40 4.02
N LEU A 57 -1.83 -15.59 3.43
CA LEU A 57 -2.30 -14.34 4.01
C LEU A 57 -3.22 -14.63 5.21
N VAL A 58 -2.92 -14.03 6.36
CA VAL A 58 -3.69 -14.23 7.61
C VAL A 58 -4.39 -12.98 8.10
N ASP A 59 -3.86 -11.80 7.77
CA ASP A 59 -4.46 -10.53 8.19
C ASP A 59 -4.11 -9.42 7.20
N ILE A 60 -4.95 -8.38 7.19
CA ILE A 60 -4.74 -7.15 6.44
C ILE A 60 -4.97 -6.00 7.41
N THR A 61 -3.98 -5.13 7.50
CA THR A 61 -4.00 -3.97 8.42
C THR A 61 -3.63 -2.70 7.68
N SER A 62 -3.84 -1.56 8.32
CA SER A 62 -3.39 -0.26 7.83
C SER A 62 -2.54 0.45 8.87
N LYS A 63 -1.66 1.36 8.43
CA LYS A 63 -0.89 2.23 9.35
C LYS A 63 -0.41 3.52 8.73
N TRP A 64 -0.38 4.56 9.56
CA TRP A 64 0.33 5.80 9.26
C TRP A 64 1.84 5.67 9.53
N TYR A 65 2.64 6.26 8.65
CA TYR A 65 4.04 6.56 8.91
C TYR A 65 4.43 7.86 8.19
N ARG A 66 4.67 8.91 8.98
CA ARG A 66 4.91 10.28 8.49
C ARG A 66 3.70 10.79 7.68
N ASN A 67 3.92 11.17 6.42
CA ASN A 67 2.90 11.63 5.47
C ASN A 67 2.32 10.50 4.61
N TYR A 68 2.70 9.25 4.88
CA TYR A 68 2.25 8.08 4.13
C TYR A 68 1.32 7.23 4.98
N PHE A 69 0.28 6.71 4.33
CA PHE A 69 -0.62 5.71 4.88
C PHE A 69 -0.47 4.41 4.08
N TYR A 70 -0.25 3.31 4.76
CA TYR A 70 0.08 2.02 4.15
C TYR A 70 -1.01 1.00 4.43
N PHE A 71 -1.34 0.21 3.41
CA PHE A 71 -2.04 -1.06 3.58
C PHE A 71 -0.99 -2.18 3.64
N CYS A 72 -1.13 -3.05 4.64
CA CYS A 72 -0.17 -4.08 4.97
C CYS A 72 -0.85 -5.44 4.97
N SER A 73 -0.25 -6.41 4.30
CA SER A 73 -0.60 -7.81 4.38
C SER A 73 0.29 -8.52 5.40
N ARG A 74 -0.30 -9.36 6.23
CA ARG A 74 0.43 -10.23 7.15
C ARG A 74 0.32 -11.67 6.67
N TYR A 75 1.45 -12.34 6.51
CA TYR A 75 1.51 -13.72 6.09
C TYR A 75 2.00 -14.63 7.21
N CYS A 76 1.45 -15.85 7.24
CA CYS A 76 2.00 -16.96 8.00
C CYS A 76 3.03 -17.69 7.13
N SER A 77 4.17 -18.05 7.72
CA SER A 77 5.19 -18.90 7.11
C SER A 77 5.31 -20.19 7.94
N PRO A 78 4.57 -21.25 7.58
CA PRO A 78 4.46 -22.45 8.41
C PRO A 78 5.64 -23.42 8.23
N GLY A 79 6.49 -23.21 7.22
CA GLY A 79 7.58 -24.12 6.91
C GLY A 79 8.60 -24.28 8.06
N PRO A 80 9.20 -25.47 8.23
CA PRO A 80 10.07 -25.79 9.37
C PRO A 80 11.38 -24.97 9.40
N ASN A 81 11.76 -24.38 8.27
CA ASN A 81 12.96 -23.56 8.11
C ASN A 81 12.64 -22.05 8.04
N ALA A 82 11.42 -21.63 8.37
CA ALA A 82 11.04 -20.22 8.35
C ALA A 82 11.86 -19.44 9.39
N ILE A 83 12.42 -18.29 8.97
CA ILE A 83 13.16 -17.39 9.87
C ILE A 83 12.22 -16.83 10.96
N SER A 84 10.96 -16.61 10.61
CA SER A 84 9.90 -16.15 11.50
C SER A 84 8.56 -16.78 11.08
N PRO A 85 7.69 -17.13 12.04
CA PRO A 85 6.37 -17.69 11.73
C PRO A 85 5.45 -16.68 11.02
N TYR A 86 5.72 -15.38 11.16
CA TYR A 86 4.95 -14.32 10.50
C TYR A 86 5.86 -13.25 9.93
N PHE A 87 5.40 -12.61 8.85
CA PHE A 87 5.99 -11.38 8.33
C PHE A 87 4.90 -10.49 7.72
N ASP A 88 5.19 -9.20 7.68
CA ASP A 88 4.32 -8.21 7.06
C ASP A 88 4.94 -7.72 5.75
N ASP A 89 4.11 -7.52 4.73
CA ASP A 89 4.45 -6.80 3.51
C ASP A 89 3.48 -5.64 3.29
N LYS A 90 3.88 -4.63 2.52
CA LYS A 90 3.06 -3.46 2.20
C LYS A 90 2.73 -3.50 0.73
N PHE A 91 1.44 -3.52 0.37
CA PHE A 91 1.03 -3.64 -1.03
C PHE A 91 0.55 -2.31 -1.63
N ALA A 92 -0.12 -1.45 -0.84
CA ALA A 92 -0.59 -0.14 -1.29
C ALA A 92 -0.16 0.99 -0.35
N ARG A 93 0.05 2.18 -0.91
CA ARG A 93 0.47 3.38 -0.17
C ARG A 93 -0.23 4.62 -0.71
N LEU A 94 -0.88 5.34 0.20
CA LEU A 94 -1.33 6.70 -0.01
C LEU A 94 -0.28 7.66 0.51
N GLU A 95 0.08 8.65 -0.28
CA GLU A 95 0.84 9.81 0.17
C GLU A 95 -0.08 11.01 0.24
N TYR A 96 -0.18 11.64 1.41
CA TYR A 96 -0.90 12.89 1.55
C TYR A 96 -0.17 13.99 0.75
N ALA A 97 -0.82 14.52 -0.29
CA ALA A 97 -0.29 15.57 -1.16
C ALA A 97 -0.94 16.94 -0.90
N GLY A 98 -2.11 16.97 -0.26
CA GLY A 98 -2.83 18.19 0.09
C GLY A 98 -4.24 17.89 0.59
N ILE A 99 -5.05 18.94 0.77
CA ILE A 99 -6.45 18.82 1.17
C ILE A 99 -7.18 17.94 0.15
N ASP A 100 -7.72 16.82 0.62
CA ASP A 100 -8.37 15.77 -0.19
C ASP A 100 -7.61 15.42 -1.48
N SER A 101 -6.28 15.33 -1.39
CA SER A 101 -5.41 15.07 -2.53
C SER A 101 -4.29 14.12 -2.14
N TYR A 102 -4.25 12.98 -2.81
CA TYR A 102 -3.37 11.86 -2.49
C TYR A 102 -2.70 11.29 -3.74
N ASN A 103 -1.45 10.85 -3.58
CA ASN A 103 -0.79 10.02 -4.59
C ASN A 103 -0.89 8.55 -4.16
N LEU A 104 -1.34 7.69 -5.07
CA LEU A 104 -1.50 6.27 -4.82
C LEU A 104 -0.40 5.47 -5.52
N ALA A 105 0.27 4.64 -4.74
CA ALA A 105 1.39 3.80 -5.19
C ALA A 105 1.22 2.36 -4.73
N TYR A 106 1.79 1.44 -5.49
CA TYR A 106 1.89 0.03 -5.12
C TYR A 106 3.37 -0.38 -4.93
N MET A 107 3.59 -1.41 -4.12
CA MET A 107 4.92 -1.99 -3.94
C MET A 107 5.20 -2.95 -5.10
N ARG A 108 6.25 -2.68 -5.87
CA ARG A 108 6.76 -3.66 -6.83
C ARG A 108 7.54 -4.75 -6.12
N TYR A 109 7.56 -5.94 -6.72
CA TYR A 109 8.41 -7.08 -6.29
C TYR A 109 9.91 -6.72 -6.18
N THR A 110 10.35 -5.59 -6.76
CA THR A 110 11.72 -5.06 -6.60
C THR A 110 11.95 -4.29 -5.30
N GLY A 111 10.95 -4.21 -4.41
CA GLY A 111 10.99 -3.40 -3.18
C GLY A 111 10.92 -1.89 -3.41
N LYS A 112 10.40 -1.46 -4.57
CA LYS A 112 10.27 -0.04 -4.93
C LYS A 112 8.81 0.34 -5.06
N TRP A 113 8.46 1.48 -4.50
CA TRP A 113 7.14 2.10 -4.68
C TRP A 113 7.02 2.65 -6.10
N GLN A 114 5.97 2.25 -6.80
CA GLN A 114 5.60 2.80 -8.10
C GLN A 114 4.31 3.60 -7.93
N GLU A 115 4.41 4.92 -8.09
CA GLU A 115 3.25 5.84 -8.10
C GLU A 115 2.50 5.65 -9.42
N LEU A 116 1.21 5.30 -9.33
CA LEU A 116 0.32 5.11 -10.48
C LEU A 116 -0.63 6.29 -10.65
N TYR A 117 -1.13 6.83 -9.55
CA TYR A 117 -2.07 7.95 -9.56
C TYR A 117 -1.57 9.11 -8.71
N PHE A 118 -1.96 10.31 -9.12
CA PHE A 118 -1.54 11.56 -8.52
C PHE A 118 -2.74 12.47 -8.30
N GLY A 119 -2.78 13.09 -7.12
CA GLY A 119 -3.78 14.09 -6.77
C GLY A 119 -5.23 13.60 -6.72
N LEU A 120 -5.45 12.31 -6.48
CA LEU A 120 -6.79 11.73 -6.32
C LEU A 120 -7.41 12.11 -4.97
N SER A 121 -8.73 12.13 -4.90
CA SER A 121 -9.43 12.20 -3.61
C SER A 121 -9.22 10.91 -2.81
N LEU A 122 -9.52 10.95 -1.51
CA LEU A 122 -9.46 9.74 -0.67
C LEU A 122 -10.41 8.65 -1.20
N GLU A 123 -11.61 9.01 -1.64
CA GLU A 123 -12.60 8.06 -2.12
C GLU A 123 -12.17 7.40 -3.44
N GLU A 124 -11.60 8.17 -4.36
CA GLU A 124 -11.05 7.64 -5.61
C GLU A 124 -9.90 6.67 -5.34
N CYS A 125 -9.04 7.00 -4.38
CA CYS A 125 -7.97 6.12 -3.96
C CYS A 125 -8.49 4.79 -3.39
N LEU A 126 -9.46 4.83 -2.48
CA LEU A 126 -10.03 3.62 -1.88
C LEU A 126 -10.75 2.76 -2.91
N LYS A 127 -11.46 3.39 -3.87
CA LYS A 127 -12.06 2.70 -5.00
C LYS A 127 -11.03 2.01 -5.89
N ALA A 128 -9.92 2.68 -6.20
CA ALA A 128 -8.82 2.08 -6.96
C ALA A 128 -8.22 0.88 -6.23
N ILE A 129 -8.00 0.98 -4.91
CA ILE A 129 -7.52 -0.14 -4.08
C ILE A 129 -8.50 -1.31 -4.12
N GLN A 130 -9.81 -1.04 -4.12
CA GLN A 130 -10.83 -2.07 -4.20
C GLN A 130 -10.85 -2.78 -5.57
N SER A 131 -10.81 -2.02 -6.68
CA SER A 131 -11.09 -2.57 -8.00
C SER A 131 -9.85 -2.99 -8.81
N GLU A 132 -8.67 -2.48 -8.51
CA GLU A 132 -7.49 -2.66 -9.36
C GLU A 132 -6.51 -3.69 -8.79
N PRO A 133 -6.12 -4.72 -9.58
CA PRO A 133 -5.23 -5.79 -9.12
C PRO A 133 -3.85 -5.33 -8.64
N PHE A 134 -3.37 -4.15 -9.03
CA PHE A 134 -2.07 -3.64 -8.59
C PHE A 134 -2.02 -3.34 -7.09
N PHE A 135 -3.17 -3.13 -6.45
CA PHE A 135 -3.29 -2.80 -5.04
C PHE A 135 -3.91 -3.93 -4.22
N HIS A 136 -3.90 -5.16 -4.75
CA HIS A 136 -4.33 -6.33 -3.99
C HIS A 136 -3.13 -7.00 -3.29
N PRO A 137 -3.36 -7.61 -2.12
CA PRO A 137 -2.33 -8.35 -1.37
C PRO A 137 -1.98 -9.71 -1.99
#